data_AF-A0A7V9RTJ5-F1
#
_entry.id   AF-A0A7V9RTJ5-F1
#
_cell.length_a   1.000
_cell.length_b   1.000
_cell.length_c   1.000
_cell.angle_alpha   90.00
_cell.angle_beta   90.00
_cell.angle_gamma   90.00
#
_symmetry.space_group_name_H-M   'P 1'
#
loop_
_entity.id
_entity.type
_entity.pdbx_description
1 polymer ?
#
loop_
_entity_poly.entity_id
_entity_poly.type
_entity_poly.pdbx_seq_one_letter_code
_entity_poly.pdbx_strand_id
1 'polypeptide(L)'
;DFIEFIVKDMPQHQTPMRGGLRWLDMQCLRRYEKAFKDCNQQMQMQMVDEIAWPKKAKPEMAQGVAFFNLMRNLTATGFYTSEIGVKDIGYVGNRPNQWNGVPDDVLKQYQLAYSEKELKESVSF
;
A
#
# COMPACT_ATOMS: atom_id res chain seq x y z
N ASP A 1 0.92 -14.35 5.53
CA ASP A 1 -0.36 -14.26 6.27
C ASP A 1 -1.33 -13.26 5.65
N PHE A 2 -1.06 -11.94 5.65
CA PHE A 2 -2.01 -10.93 5.12
C PHE A 2 -2.53 -11.21 3.70
N ILE A 3 -1.62 -11.39 2.73
CA ILE A 3 -2.00 -11.61 1.32
C ILE A 3 -2.84 -12.88 1.16
N GLU A 4 -2.47 -13.95 1.87
CA GLU A 4 -3.23 -15.21 1.83
C GLU A 4 -4.65 -15.02 2.38
N PHE A 5 -4.78 -14.36 3.53
CA PHE A 5 -6.07 -14.06 4.15
C PHE A 5 -6.94 -13.22 3.21
N ILE A 6 -6.42 -12.10 2.70
CA ILE A 6 -7.16 -11.19 1.82
C ILE A 6 -7.59 -11.88 0.52
N VAL A 7 -6.73 -12.72 -0.09
CA VAL A 7 -7.10 -13.45 -1.31
C VAL A 7 -8.18 -14.49 -1.03
N LYS A 8 -8.18 -15.13 0.14
CA LYS A 8 -9.24 -16.07 0.54
C LYS A 8 -10.57 -15.37 0.82
N ASP A 9 -10.51 -14.25 1.54
CA ASP A 9 -11.68 -13.49 1.99
C ASP A 9 -12.36 -12.67 0.88
N MET A 10 -11.58 -12.19 -0.11
CA MET A 10 -12.07 -11.33 -1.20
C MET A 10 -12.01 -12.06 -2.55
N PRO A 11 -13.12 -12.68 -3.02
CA PRO A 11 -13.14 -13.54 -4.21
C PRO A 11 -12.58 -12.89 -5.48
N GLN A 12 -12.72 -11.57 -5.63
CA GLN A 12 -12.20 -10.80 -6.76
C GLN A 12 -10.67 -10.89 -6.90
N HIS A 13 -9.95 -11.22 -5.84
CA HIS A 13 -8.50 -11.39 -5.88
C HIS A 13 -8.05 -12.81 -6.26
N GLN A 14 -8.93 -13.82 -6.17
CA GLN A 14 -8.54 -15.22 -6.37
C GLN A 14 -8.09 -15.53 -7.79
N THR A 15 -8.91 -15.18 -8.78
CA THR A 15 -8.60 -15.39 -10.20
C THR A 15 -7.33 -14.66 -10.65
N PRO A 16 -7.16 -13.33 -10.41
CA PRO A 16 -5.95 -12.65 -10.82
C PRO A 16 -4.71 -13.14 -10.08
N MET A 17 -4.82 -13.53 -8.81
CA MET A 17 -3.71 -14.11 -8.05
C MET A 17 -3.26 -15.45 -8.64
N ARG A 18 -4.17 -16.41 -8.80
CA ARG A 18 -3.85 -17.74 -9.34
C ARG A 18 -3.38 -17.65 -10.79
N GLY A 19 -4.07 -16.86 -11.61
CA GLY A 19 -3.71 -16.64 -13.00
C GLY A 19 -2.34 -15.99 -13.17
N GLY A 20 -2.01 -15.03 -12.31
CA GLY A 20 -0.71 -14.36 -12.33
C GLY A 20 0.44 -15.25 -11.86
N LEU A 21 0.25 -16.05 -10.80
CA LEU A 21 1.22 -17.06 -10.36
C LEU A 21 1.49 -18.09 -11.47
N ARG A 22 0.42 -18.59 -12.12
CA ARG A 22 0.55 -19.52 -13.23
C ARG A 22 1.26 -18.88 -14.43
N TRP A 23 0.96 -17.63 -14.74
CA TRP A 23 1.63 -16.88 -15.80
C TRP A 23 3.14 -16.76 -15.52
N LEU A 24 3.50 -16.41 -14.29
CA LEU A 24 4.90 -16.24 -13.89
C LEU A 24 5.68 -17.55 -14.00
N ASP A 25 5.11 -18.64 -13.51
CA ASP A 25 5.72 -19.96 -13.65
C ASP A 25 5.86 -20.38 -15.11
N MET A 26 4.87 -20.10 -15.96
CA MET A 26 4.96 -20.44 -17.37
C MET A 26 6.02 -19.62 -18.11
N GLN A 27 6.21 -18.36 -17.77
CA GLN A 27 7.28 -17.53 -18.35
C GLN A 27 8.66 -18.05 -17.96
N CYS A 28 8.87 -18.38 -16.69
CA CYS A 28 10.12 -18.96 -16.24
C CYS A 28 10.35 -20.36 -16.83
N LEU A 29 9.31 -21.20 -16.91
CA LEU A 29 9.43 -22.54 -17.48
C LEU A 29 9.88 -22.50 -18.95
N ARG A 30 9.33 -21.57 -19.74
CA ARG A 30 9.70 -21.41 -21.16
C ARG A 30 11.12 -20.89 -21.38
N ARG A 31 11.68 -20.14 -20.43
CA ARG A 31 12.99 -19.48 -20.57
C ARG A 31 14.13 -20.22 -19.89
N TYR A 32 13.82 -20.88 -18.78
CA TYR A 32 14.80 -21.43 -17.84
C TYR A 32 14.51 -22.89 -17.46
N GLU A 33 13.44 -23.49 -18.00
CA GLU A 33 13.00 -24.86 -17.70
C GLU A 33 12.70 -25.10 -16.22
N LYS A 34 12.36 -24.02 -15.48
CA LYS A 34 12.10 -24.03 -14.04
C LYS A 34 10.90 -23.16 -13.70
N ALA A 35 10.17 -23.53 -12.64
CA ALA A 35 9.19 -22.63 -12.03
C ALA A 35 9.89 -21.41 -11.43
N PHE A 36 9.17 -20.30 -11.22
CA PHE A 36 9.79 -19.05 -10.77
C PHE A 36 10.53 -19.21 -9.43
N LYS A 37 9.92 -19.93 -8.48
CA LYS A 37 10.51 -20.19 -7.16
C LYS A 37 11.81 -21.02 -7.22
N ASP A 38 11.98 -21.81 -8.28
CA ASP A 38 13.14 -22.71 -8.45
C ASP A 38 14.23 -22.07 -9.33
N CYS A 39 13.97 -20.88 -9.90
CA CYS A 39 14.94 -20.07 -10.60
C CYS A 39 15.94 -19.45 -9.61
N ASN A 40 17.17 -19.20 -10.07
CA ASN A 40 18.13 -18.44 -9.27
C ASN A 40 17.73 -16.95 -9.22
N GLN A 41 18.36 -16.20 -8.31
CA GLN A 41 18.03 -14.79 -8.09
C GLN A 41 18.14 -13.93 -9.36
N GLN A 42 19.14 -14.19 -10.21
CA GLN A 42 19.34 -13.44 -11.45
C GLN A 42 18.19 -13.67 -12.44
N MET A 43 17.77 -14.92 -12.63
CA MET A 43 16.64 -15.30 -13.47
C MET A 43 15.32 -14.74 -12.95
N GLN A 44 15.10 -14.79 -11.63
CA GLN A 44 13.94 -14.20 -10.98
C GLN A 44 13.88 -12.68 -11.23
N MET A 45 15.00 -11.99 -11.04
CA MET A 45 15.04 -10.54 -11.19
C MET A 45 14.82 -10.12 -12.64
N GLN A 46 15.40 -10.84 -13.61
CA GLN A 46 15.14 -10.61 -15.04
C GLN A 46 13.64 -10.69 -15.36
N MET A 47 12.94 -11.69 -14.82
CA MET A 47 11.49 -11.82 -15.02
C MET A 47 10.71 -10.67 -14.35
N VAL A 48 11.10 -10.29 -13.13
CA VAL A 48 10.46 -9.19 -12.40
C VAL A 48 10.67 -7.85 -13.11
N ASP A 49 11.87 -7.58 -13.63
CA ASP A 49 12.20 -6.34 -14.33
C ASP A 49 11.33 -6.11 -15.57
N GLU A 50 10.93 -7.19 -16.26
CA GLU A 50 10.03 -7.11 -17.42
C GLU A 50 8.60 -6.66 -17.08
N ILE A 51 8.16 -6.88 -15.84
CA ILE A 51 6.77 -6.64 -15.40
C ILE A 51 6.65 -5.54 -14.35
N ALA A 52 7.77 -5.10 -13.76
CA ALA A 52 7.78 -4.14 -12.66
C ALA A 52 7.35 -2.73 -13.09
N TRP A 53 7.53 -2.37 -14.36
CA TRP A 53 7.41 -1.00 -14.84
C TRP A 53 6.37 -0.89 -15.96
N PRO A 54 5.09 -0.59 -15.66
CA PRO A 54 4.02 -0.60 -16.66
C PRO A 54 4.28 0.28 -17.89
N LYS A 55 4.96 1.41 -17.70
CA LYS A 55 5.30 2.35 -18.79
C LYS A 55 6.44 1.88 -19.69
N LYS A 56 7.21 0.87 -19.26
CA LYS A 56 8.38 0.32 -19.99
C LYS A 56 8.15 -1.12 -20.44
N ALA A 57 7.17 -1.81 -19.86
CA ALA A 57 6.86 -3.19 -20.17
C ALA A 57 6.38 -3.33 -21.61
N LYS A 58 6.77 -4.45 -22.23
CA LYS A 58 6.32 -4.77 -23.58
C LYS A 58 4.84 -5.17 -23.56
N PRO A 59 4.06 -4.93 -24.63
CA PRO A 59 2.64 -5.27 -24.68
C PRO A 59 2.35 -6.74 -24.35
N GLU A 60 3.21 -7.67 -24.77
CA GLU A 60 3.09 -9.10 -24.48
C GLU A 60 3.23 -9.46 -22.99
N MET A 61 3.79 -8.55 -22.18
CA MET A 61 3.95 -8.72 -20.73
C MET A 61 2.78 -8.15 -19.94
N ALA A 62 1.73 -7.62 -20.59
CA ALA A 62 0.63 -6.93 -19.93
C ALA A 62 -0.06 -7.76 -18.82
N GLN A 63 -0.22 -9.07 -19.00
CA GLN A 63 -0.78 -9.96 -17.97
C GLN A 63 0.12 -10.03 -16.73
N GLY A 64 1.43 -10.15 -16.92
CA GLY A 64 2.41 -10.14 -15.84
C GLY A 64 2.46 -8.81 -15.11
N VAL A 65 2.37 -7.70 -15.85
CA VAL A 65 2.29 -6.35 -15.30
C VAL A 65 1.05 -6.20 -14.40
N ALA A 66 -0.11 -6.67 -14.85
CA ALA A 66 -1.35 -6.62 -14.06
C ALA A 66 -1.22 -7.42 -12.76
N PHE A 67 -0.65 -8.63 -12.83
CA PHE A 67 -0.36 -9.45 -11.65
C PHE A 67 0.61 -8.77 -10.69
N PHE A 68 1.72 -8.22 -11.20
CA PHE A 68 2.73 -7.58 -10.36
C PHE A 68 2.20 -6.31 -9.69
N ASN A 69 1.36 -5.54 -10.38
CA ASN A 69 0.66 -4.39 -9.80
C ASN A 69 -0.29 -4.83 -8.68
N LEU A 70 -1.04 -5.92 -8.85
CA LEU A 70 -1.88 -6.47 -7.78
C LEU A 70 -1.03 -6.86 -6.56
N MET A 71 0.07 -7.58 -6.78
CA MET A 71 0.99 -7.97 -5.70
C MET A 71 1.54 -6.74 -4.97
N ARG A 72 2.03 -5.74 -5.72
CA ARG A 72 2.54 -4.48 -5.16
C ARG A 72 1.49 -3.75 -4.34
N ASN A 73 0.27 -3.64 -4.85
CA ASN A 73 -0.82 -2.98 -4.14
C ASN A 73 -1.18 -3.72 -2.85
N LEU A 74 -1.29 -5.05 -2.88
CA LEU A 74 -1.56 -5.85 -1.69
C LEU A 74 -0.42 -5.75 -0.67
N THR A 75 0.84 -5.72 -1.11
CA THR A 75 1.99 -5.48 -0.22
C THR A 75 1.94 -4.10 0.42
N ALA A 76 1.64 -3.05 -0.35
CA ALA A 76 1.51 -1.69 0.18
C ALA A 76 0.36 -1.59 1.19
N THR A 77 -0.80 -2.16 0.87
CA THR A 77 -1.93 -2.23 1.80
C THR A 77 -1.54 -2.96 3.08
N GLY A 78 -0.94 -4.14 2.98
CA GLY A 78 -0.48 -4.90 4.15
C GLY A 78 0.54 -4.14 4.99
N PHE A 79 1.47 -3.44 4.37
CA PHE A 79 2.45 -2.61 5.07
C PHE A 79 1.79 -1.43 5.78
N TYR A 80 1.04 -0.58 5.08
CA TYR A 80 0.44 0.63 5.65
C TYR A 80 -0.78 0.37 6.55
N THR A 81 -1.23 -0.88 6.68
CA THR A 81 -2.20 -1.31 7.70
C THR A 81 -1.56 -2.01 8.89
N SER A 82 -0.24 -2.26 8.85
CA SER A 82 0.51 -2.80 9.97
C SER A 82 0.94 -1.70 10.94
N GLU A 83 1.26 -2.07 12.18
CA GLU A 83 1.76 -1.13 13.19
C GLU A 83 2.98 -0.34 12.70
N ILE A 84 3.92 -1.01 12.02
CA ILE A 84 5.13 -0.37 11.51
C ILE A 84 4.82 0.64 10.39
N GLY A 85 3.90 0.33 9.48
CA GLY A 85 3.54 1.24 8.39
C GLY A 85 2.67 2.40 8.84
N VAL A 86 1.81 2.20 9.84
CA VAL A 86 1.04 3.28 10.47
C VAL A 86 1.98 4.28 11.17
N LYS A 87 3.03 3.78 11.84
CA LYS A 87 4.07 4.64 12.42
C LYS A 87 4.88 5.37 11.35
N ASP A 88 5.22 4.70 10.25
CA ASP A 88 6.00 5.26 9.13
C ASP A 88 5.34 6.51 8.52
N ILE A 89 4.02 6.51 8.36
CA ILE A 89 3.27 7.66 7.83
C ILE A 89 2.94 8.73 8.89
N GLY A 90 3.37 8.54 10.13
CA GLY A 90 3.08 9.47 11.23
C GLY A 90 1.61 9.53 11.62
N TYR A 91 0.82 8.50 11.31
CA TYR A 91 -0.59 8.49 11.68
C TYR A 91 -0.73 8.33 13.20
N VAL A 92 -1.21 9.38 13.85
CA VAL A 92 -1.39 9.42 15.31
C VAL A 92 -2.72 8.77 15.72
N GLY A 93 -3.74 8.85 14.86
CA GLY A 93 -5.12 8.45 15.16
C GLY A 93 -5.78 9.34 16.21
N ASN A 94 -6.97 8.95 16.66
CA ASN A 94 -7.66 9.62 17.76
C ASN A 94 -7.04 9.20 19.09
N ARG A 95 -5.93 9.85 19.46
CA ARG A 95 -5.39 9.77 20.82
C ARG A 95 -6.02 10.87 21.65
N PRO A 96 -6.38 10.61 22.92
CA PRO A 96 -6.66 11.68 23.86
C PRO A 96 -5.50 12.68 23.81
N ASN A 97 -5.81 13.90 23.41
CA ASN A 97 -4.87 15.00 23.36
C ASN A 97 -5.47 16.18 24.11
N GLN A 98 -4.62 17.12 24.49
CA GLN A 98 -5.07 18.42 24.94
C GLN A 98 -5.32 19.27 23.69
N TRP A 99 -6.59 19.60 23.46
CA TRP A 99 -6.98 20.49 22.38
C TRP A 99 -7.19 21.89 22.95
N ASN A 100 -6.24 22.78 22.70
CA ASN A 100 -6.27 24.16 23.17
C ASN A 100 -7.18 25.08 22.33
N GLY A 101 -8.14 24.49 21.59
CA GLY A 101 -8.93 25.20 20.59
C GLY A 101 -8.24 25.35 19.23
N VAL A 102 -9.02 25.85 18.27
CA VAL A 102 -8.54 26.34 16.97
C VAL A 102 -7.45 27.42 17.17
N PRO A 103 -6.29 27.32 16.50
CA PRO A 103 -5.23 28.33 16.56
C PRO A 103 -5.66 29.75 16.14
N ASP A 104 -5.02 30.77 16.74
CA ASP A 104 -5.34 32.19 16.51
C ASP A 104 -5.19 32.65 15.05
N ASP A 105 -4.20 32.11 14.34
CA ASP A 105 -3.97 32.41 12.92
C ASP A 105 -5.11 31.90 12.03
N VAL A 106 -5.63 30.71 12.34
CA VAL A 106 -6.80 30.14 11.68
C VAL A 106 -8.06 30.95 12.00
N LEU A 107 -8.27 31.35 13.26
CA LEU A 107 -9.43 32.19 13.64
C LEU A 107 -9.44 33.54 12.92
N LYS A 108 -8.27 34.19 12.84
CA LYS A 108 -8.09 35.46 12.13
C LYS A 108 -8.45 35.37 10.65
N GLN A 109 -8.18 34.24 9.99
CA GLN A 109 -8.58 34.01 8.59
C GLN A 109 -10.10 34.17 8.40
N TYR A 110 -10.89 33.79 9.40
CA TYR A 110 -12.35 33.86 9.37
C TYR A 110 -12.92 35.06 10.13
N GLN A 111 -12.08 36.01 10.55
CA GLN A 111 -12.48 37.18 11.35
C GLN A 111 -13.15 36.80 12.68
N LEU A 112 -12.74 35.65 13.23
CA LEU A 112 -13.18 35.15 14.53
C LEU A 112 -12.08 35.37 15.57
N ALA A 113 -12.48 35.41 16.84
CA ALA A 113 -11.60 35.39 18.00
C ALA A 113 -12.34 34.75 19.16
N TYR A 114 -11.63 34.04 20.03
CA TYR A 114 -12.22 33.57 21.27
C TYR A 114 -12.54 34.74 22.21
N SER A 115 -13.66 34.63 22.91
CA SER A 115 -13.97 35.47 24.06
C SER A 115 -13.08 35.11 25.26
N GLU A 116 -12.95 36.04 26.22
CA GLU A 116 -12.23 35.76 27.48
C GLU A 116 -12.78 34.55 28.23
N LYS A 117 -14.10 34.30 28.13
CA LYS A 117 -14.74 33.13 28.73
C LYS A 117 -14.27 31.84 28.06
N GLU A 118 -14.29 31.79 26.73
CA GLU A 118 -13.87 30.62 25.96
C GLU A 118 -12.38 30.32 26.17
N LEU A 119 -11.53 31.35 26.24
CA LEU A 119 -10.11 31.18 26.56
C LEU A 119 -9.92 30.60 27.98
N LYS A 120 -10.67 31.07 28.97
CA LYS A 120 -10.59 30.51 30.34
C LYS A 120 -11.06 29.06 30.41
N GLU A 121 -12.11 28.71 29.67
CA GLU A 121 -12.68 27.35 29.65
C GLU A 121 -11.86 26.37 28.78
N SER A 122 -11.17 26.86 27.75
CA SER A 122 -10.40 26.03 26.81
C SER A 122 -8.93 25.83 27.18
N VAL A 123 -8.38 26.69 28.05
CA VAL A 123 -6.93 26.70 28.40
C VAL A 123 -6.63 25.99 29.73
N SER A 124 -7.63 25.54 30.49
CA SER A 124 -7.37 24.84 31.75
C SER A 124 -7.05 23.36 31.52
N PHE A 125 -5.76 22.98 31.56
CA PHE A 125 -5.13 21.94 32.40
C PHE A 125 -3.68 21.67 31.97
#